data_AF-A3ZN75-F1
#
_entry.id   AF-A3ZN75-F1
#
_cell.length_a   1.000
_cell.length_b   1.000
_cell.length_c   1.000
_cell.angle_alpha   90.00
_cell.angle_beta   90.00
_cell.angle_gamma   90.00
#
_symmetry.space_group_name_H-M   'P 1'
#
loop_
_entity.id
_entity.type
_entity.pdbx_description
1 polymer ?
#
loop_
_entity_poly.entity_id
_entity_poly.type
_entity_poly.pdbx_seq_one_letter_code
_entity_poly.pdbx_strand_id
1 'polypeptide(L)'
;MDVPLFFGSDYRVTQQELTPGKGRRWVRFGLRALLVLILVCCIGLAWLAALMAEGRRQEQIATALSAAHCTVEMSHYKRVATKGNYGFQMDLVSTLNPALEWLGLGKAFRRIEHVTLRENSEMTPALAQLHTLDNLTMLGTYHSGITAEQLAELLDEIEVQKLYIPSVPLSRRELPWLNRPSLTWICVARTQFSNPAIDSLPLSLVYFDATRTRISDEGLDKFRRLTNLRMLKLRRTQASLAAVQGLRKKMPWCVIEWQDIQGRSGVSYGVD
;
A
#
# COMPACT_ATOMS: atom_id res chain seq x y z
N MET A 1 -79.34 14.99 -74.96
CA MET A 1 -79.28 15.30 -73.52
C MET A 1 -78.44 14.22 -72.83
N ASP A 2 -77.19 14.00 -73.26
CA ASP A 2 -75.97 14.82 -73.19
C ASP A 2 -75.23 14.64 -71.87
N VAL A 3 -74.13 13.89 -72.02
CA VAL A 3 -73.14 13.47 -71.04
C VAL A 3 -72.24 14.66 -70.70
N PRO A 4 -71.90 14.92 -69.43
CA PRO A 4 -70.87 15.91 -69.11
C PRO A 4 -69.47 15.27 -69.16
N LEU A 5 -68.68 15.69 -70.15
CA LEU A 5 -67.23 15.51 -70.20
C LEU A 5 -66.57 16.62 -69.37
N PHE A 6 -65.95 16.27 -68.24
CA PHE A 6 -64.98 17.13 -67.56
C PHE A 6 -63.57 16.61 -67.79
N PHE A 7 -62.85 17.31 -68.65
CA PHE A 7 -61.42 17.16 -68.89
C PHE A 7 -60.61 17.89 -67.81
N GLY A 8 -59.59 17.22 -67.29
CA GLY A 8 -58.29 17.80 -66.93
C GLY A 8 -58.21 18.81 -65.77
N SER A 9 -57.61 18.39 -64.66
CA SER A 9 -56.70 19.30 -63.95
C SER A 9 -55.46 18.55 -63.48
N ASP A 10 -54.33 19.19 -63.75
CA ASP A 10 -52.96 18.73 -63.64
C ASP A 10 -52.57 18.20 -62.26
N TYR A 11 -52.01 17.00 -62.28
CA TYR A 11 -51.16 16.44 -61.25
C TYR A 11 -49.84 17.21 -61.23
N ARG A 12 -49.73 18.24 -60.39
CA ARG A 12 -48.44 18.85 -60.01
C ARG A 12 -47.92 18.18 -58.74
N VAL A 13 -47.28 17.03 -58.90
CA VAL A 13 -46.36 16.52 -57.87
C VAL A 13 -45.12 17.39 -57.94
N THR A 14 -44.93 18.27 -56.95
CA THR A 14 -43.67 18.98 -56.71
C THR A 14 -42.56 17.95 -56.52
N GLN A 15 -41.72 17.76 -57.55
CA GLN A 15 -40.45 17.06 -57.39
C GLN A 15 -39.53 17.94 -56.55
N GLN A 16 -39.44 17.63 -55.28
CA GLN A 16 -38.40 18.14 -54.41
C GLN A 16 -37.12 17.37 -54.76
N GLU A 17 -36.19 18.02 -55.47
CA GLU A 17 -34.87 17.48 -55.75
C GLU A 17 -34.16 17.15 -54.41
N LEU A 18 -34.05 15.86 -54.10
CA LEU A 18 -33.17 15.36 -53.05
C LEU A 18 -31.72 15.52 -53.53
N THR A 19 -31.09 16.66 -53.22
CA THR A 19 -29.64 16.79 -53.37
C THR A 19 -28.96 15.69 -52.55
N PRO A 20 -28.08 14.86 -53.13
CA PRO A 20 -27.39 13.82 -52.36
C PRO A 20 -26.49 14.48 -51.33
N GLY A 21 -26.89 14.39 -50.05
CA GLY A 21 -26.12 14.88 -48.92
C GLY A 21 -24.72 14.27 -48.94
N LYS A 22 -23.71 15.15 -48.86
CA LYS A 22 -22.26 14.89 -48.80
C LYS A 22 -21.96 13.54 -48.12
N GLY A 23 -21.68 12.52 -48.93
CA GLY A 23 -21.47 11.16 -48.47
C GLY A 23 -20.40 11.11 -47.39
N ARG A 24 -20.76 10.62 -46.19
CA ARG A 24 -19.78 10.25 -45.16
C ARG A 24 -18.82 9.26 -45.82
N ARG A 25 -17.53 9.62 -45.92
CA ARG A 25 -16.47 8.71 -46.40
C ARG A 25 -16.33 7.58 -45.39
N TRP A 26 -17.03 6.48 -45.62
CA TRP A 26 -16.80 5.24 -44.90
C TRP A 26 -15.38 4.79 -45.19
N VAL A 27 -14.54 4.78 -44.16
CA VAL A 27 -13.15 4.36 -44.26
C VAL A 27 -13.16 2.88 -44.67
N ARG A 28 -12.77 2.59 -45.91
CA ARG A 28 -12.60 1.21 -46.40
C ARG A 28 -11.28 0.68 -45.85
N PHE A 29 -11.31 0.19 -44.61
CA PHE A 29 -10.17 -0.50 -44.02
C PHE A 29 -9.88 -1.77 -44.85
N GLY A 30 -8.71 -1.85 -45.47
CA GLY A 30 -8.28 -3.06 -46.16
C GLY A 30 -8.17 -4.23 -45.19
N LEU A 31 -8.36 -5.47 -45.66
CA LEU A 31 -8.30 -6.69 -44.84
C LEU A 31 -7.05 -6.74 -43.94
N ARG A 32 -5.91 -6.26 -44.43
CA ARG A 32 -4.66 -6.18 -43.65
C ARG A 32 -4.76 -5.21 -42.47
N ALA A 33 -5.40 -4.05 -42.65
CA ALA A 33 -5.61 -3.09 -41.57
C ALA A 33 -6.58 -3.66 -40.51
N LEU A 34 -7.60 -4.40 -40.94
CA LEU A 34 -8.51 -5.12 -40.04
C LEU A 34 -7.78 -6.20 -39.24
N LEU A 35 -6.93 -7.00 -39.88
CA LEU A 35 -6.13 -8.04 -39.21
C LEU A 35 -5.16 -7.45 -38.17
N VAL A 36 -4.50 -6.34 -38.50
CA VAL A 36 -3.61 -5.63 -37.55
C VAL A 36 -4.41 -5.08 -36.37
N LEU A 37 -5.58 -4.50 -36.62
CA LEU A 37 -6.44 -3.98 -35.55
C LEU A 37 -6.92 -5.12 -34.62
N ILE A 38 -7.33 -6.25 -35.19
CA ILE A 38 -7.72 -7.45 -34.43
C ILE A 38 -6.55 -7.92 -33.57
N LEU A 39 -5.35 -8.02 -34.13
CA LEU A 39 -4.16 -8.44 -33.39
C LEU A 39 -3.88 -7.52 -32.19
N VAL A 40 -3.93 -6.21 -32.39
CA VAL A 40 -3.74 -5.22 -31.31
C VAL A 40 -4.83 -5.37 -30.24
N CYS A 41 -6.09 -5.55 -30.64
CA CYS A 41 -7.19 -5.82 -29.71
C CYS A 41 -6.97 -7.12 -28.93
N CYS A 42 -6.51 -8.19 -29.57
CA CYS A 42 -6.21 -9.47 -28.92
C CYS A 42 -5.09 -9.33 -27.90
N ILE A 43 -4.00 -8.61 -28.23
CA ILE A 43 -2.90 -8.35 -27.30
C ILE A 43 -3.40 -7.52 -26.10
N GLY A 44 -4.20 -6.47 -26.35
CA GLY A 44 -4.78 -5.66 -25.29
C GLY A 44 -5.72 -6.45 -24.37
N LEU A 45 -6.56 -7.32 -24.93
CA LEU A 45 -7.44 -8.21 -24.15
C LEU A 45 -6.67 -9.28 -23.39
N ALA A 46 -5.60 -9.83 -23.96
CA ALA A 46 -4.73 -10.79 -23.27
C ALA A 46 -4.00 -10.14 -22.09
N TRP A 47 -3.48 -8.93 -22.28
CA TRP A 47 -2.88 -8.14 -21.20
C TRP A 47 -3.89 -7.81 -20.09
N LEU A 48 -5.10 -7.39 -20.48
CA LEU A 48 -6.19 -7.14 -19.54
C LEU A 48 -6.61 -8.42 -18.79
N ALA A 49 -6.64 -9.56 -19.47
CA ALA A 49 -6.93 -10.85 -18.85
C ALA A 49 -5.84 -11.25 -17.85
N ALA A 50 -4.56 -10.97 -18.15
CA ALA A 50 -3.44 -11.17 -17.24
C ALA A 50 -3.56 -10.28 -16.00
N LEU A 51 -3.91 -9.00 -16.17
CA LEU A 51 -4.19 -8.09 -15.06
C LEU A 51 -5.35 -8.56 -14.19
N MET A 52 -6.44 -9.01 -14.81
CA MET A 52 -7.59 -9.58 -14.11
C MET A 52 -7.26 -10.91 -13.42
N ALA A 53 -6.33 -11.70 -13.97
CA ALA A 53 -5.85 -12.92 -13.34
C ALA A 53 -5.03 -12.59 -12.09
N GLU A 54 -4.16 -11.58 -12.17
CA GLU A 54 -3.38 -11.11 -11.02
C GLU A 54 -4.27 -10.52 -9.92
N GLY A 55 -5.24 -9.67 -10.26
CA GLY A 55 -6.21 -9.16 -9.29
C GLY A 55 -7.04 -10.26 -8.62
N ARG A 56 -7.48 -11.28 -9.39
CA ARG A 56 -8.18 -12.45 -8.83
C ARG A 56 -7.28 -13.29 -7.92
N ARG A 57 -6.00 -13.43 -8.23
CA ARG A 57 -5.02 -14.11 -7.38
C ARG A 57 -4.88 -13.40 -6.04
N GLN A 58 -4.73 -12.08 -6.05
CA GLN A 58 -4.66 -11.26 -4.84
C GLN A 58 -5.96 -11.34 -4.01
N GLU A 59 -7.13 -11.38 -4.66
CA GLU A 59 -8.42 -11.54 -3.98
C GLU A 59 -8.55 -12.94 -3.35
N GLN A 60 -8.11 -13.99 -4.04
CA GLN A 60 -8.06 -15.35 -3.49
C GLN A 60 -7.15 -15.44 -2.27
N ILE A 61 -5.94 -14.86 -2.34
CA ILE A 61 -5.00 -14.81 -1.21
C ILE A 61 -5.61 -14.04 -0.04
N ALA A 62 -6.26 -12.91 -0.30
CA ALA A 62 -6.92 -12.12 0.75
C ALA A 62 -8.08 -12.89 1.41
N THR A 63 -8.87 -13.64 0.63
CA THR A 63 -9.92 -14.51 1.20
C THR A 63 -9.35 -15.66 2.02
N ALA A 64 -8.25 -16.28 1.58
CA ALA A 64 -7.57 -17.35 2.32
C ALA A 64 -6.96 -16.83 3.63
N LEU A 65 -6.32 -15.66 3.60
CA LEU A 65 -5.81 -14.97 4.79
C LEU A 65 -6.95 -14.56 5.75
N SER A 66 -8.06 -14.08 5.20
CA SER A 66 -9.25 -13.75 6.01
C SER A 66 -9.89 -14.98 6.64
N ALA A 67 -9.90 -16.12 5.93
CA ALA A 67 -10.33 -17.41 6.45
C ALA A 67 -9.40 -17.91 7.56
N ALA A 68 -8.10 -17.65 7.45
CA ALA A 68 -7.11 -17.85 8.50
C ALA A 68 -7.15 -16.74 9.60
N HIS A 69 -8.28 -16.06 9.77
CA HIS A 69 -8.52 -14.99 10.76
C HIS A 69 -7.51 -13.83 10.75
N CYS A 70 -6.79 -13.62 9.65
CA CYS A 70 -5.94 -12.45 9.46
C CYS A 70 -6.79 -11.28 8.98
N THR A 71 -6.45 -10.07 9.42
CA THR A 71 -7.03 -8.86 8.82
C THR A 71 -6.20 -8.44 7.63
N VAL A 72 -6.81 -8.43 6.45
CA VAL A 72 -6.18 -8.02 5.20
C VAL A 72 -6.86 -6.76 4.67
N GLU A 73 -6.07 -5.72 4.45
CA GLU A 73 -6.53 -4.52 3.76
C GLU A 73 -6.00 -4.55 2.32
N MET A 74 -6.93 -4.69 1.38
CA MET A 74 -6.65 -4.59 -0.05
C MET A 74 -7.02 -3.20 -0.54
N SER A 75 -6.04 -2.51 -1.11
CA SER A 75 -6.19 -1.13 -1.56
C SER A 75 -5.67 -0.96 -3.00
N HIS A 76 -6.31 -0.06 -3.72
CA HIS A 76 -5.78 0.62 -4.92
C HIS A 76 -5.83 2.15 -4.72
N TYR A 77 -6.07 2.59 -3.48
CA TYR A 77 -6.13 3.97 -3.06
C TYR A 77 -4.79 4.32 -2.37
N LYS A 78 -4.27 5.51 -2.61
CA LYS A 78 -3.13 6.05 -1.87
C LYS A 78 -3.65 7.00 -0.81
N ARG A 79 -3.21 6.85 0.44
CA ARG A 79 -3.43 7.90 1.45
C ARG A 79 -2.54 9.08 1.10
N VAL A 80 -3.15 10.19 0.70
CA VAL A 80 -2.44 11.44 0.42
C VAL A 80 -2.79 12.42 1.52
N ALA A 81 -1.76 13.04 2.10
CA ALA A 81 -1.96 14.13 3.05
C ALA A 81 -2.41 15.36 2.27
N THR A 82 -3.69 15.68 2.32
CA THR A 82 -4.29 16.90 1.76
C THR A 82 -4.37 17.97 2.85
N LYS A 83 -4.14 19.22 2.46
CA LYS A 83 -4.24 20.36 3.36
C LYS A 83 -5.71 20.75 3.46
N GLY A 84 -6.37 20.33 4.54
CA GLY A 84 -7.74 20.72 4.86
C GLY A 84 -7.77 22.03 5.68
N ASN A 85 -8.97 22.62 5.82
CA ASN A 85 -9.16 23.88 6.57
C ASN A 85 -8.83 23.76 8.07
N TYR A 86 -8.69 22.55 8.61
CA TYR A 86 -8.39 22.28 10.02
C TYR A 86 -7.13 21.42 10.23
N GLY A 87 -6.20 21.43 9.26
CA GLY A 87 -4.92 20.71 9.35
C GLY A 87 -4.70 19.67 8.25
N PHE A 88 -3.71 18.80 8.44
CA PHE A 88 -3.44 17.68 7.51
C PHE A 88 -4.55 16.64 7.61
N GLN A 89 -5.35 16.53 6.55
CA GLN A 89 -6.34 15.49 6.37
C GLN A 89 -5.71 14.36 5.55
N MET A 90 -6.02 13.11 5.89
CA MET A 90 -5.58 11.95 5.10
C MET A 90 -6.73 11.55 4.18
N ASP A 91 -6.68 12.00 2.93
CA ASP A 91 -7.67 11.63 1.93
C ASP A 91 -7.24 10.35 1.19
N LEU A 92 -8.23 9.52 0.89
CA LEU A 92 -8.08 8.33 0.06
C LEU A 92 -8.17 8.80 -1.39
N VAL A 93 -7.05 8.83 -2.09
CA VAL A 93 -7.04 9.16 -3.52
C VAL A 93 -6.97 7.84 -4.29
N SER A 94 -7.97 7.54 -5.12
CA SER A 94 -7.87 6.41 -6.03
C SER A 94 -6.66 6.60 -6.94
N THR A 95 -5.80 5.58 -7.02
CA THR A 95 -4.66 5.62 -7.97
C THR A 95 -5.07 5.19 -9.37
N LEU A 96 -6.33 4.78 -9.53
CA LEU A 96 -6.93 4.38 -10.80
C LEU A 96 -7.55 5.57 -11.53
N ASN A 97 -7.43 5.55 -12.85
CA ASN A 97 -8.14 6.49 -13.71
C ASN A 97 -9.67 6.29 -13.53
N PRO A 98 -10.47 7.36 -13.35
CA PRO A 98 -11.93 7.27 -13.24
C PRO A 98 -12.60 6.46 -14.35
N ALA A 99 -12.03 6.46 -15.56
CA ALA A 99 -12.51 5.65 -16.67
C ALA A 99 -12.38 4.14 -16.41
N LEU A 100 -11.33 3.70 -15.71
CA LEU A 100 -11.11 2.29 -15.36
C LEU A 100 -12.03 1.84 -14.22
N GLU A 101 -12.34 2.72 -13.27
CA GLU A 101 -13.36 2.47 -12.25
C GLU A 101 -14.76 2.34 -12.87
N TRP A 102 -15.12 3.24 -13.79
CA TRP A 102 -16.39 3.18 -14.52
C TRP A 102 -16.53 1.90 -15.36
N LEU A 103 -15.41 1.39 -15.91
CA LEU A 103 -15.36 0.11 -16.63
C LEU A 103 -15.42 -1.13 -15.71
N GLY A 104 -15.52 -0.97 -14.39
CA GLY A 104 -15.57 -2.09 -13.44
C GLY A 104 -14.26 -2.84 -13.27
N LEU A 105 -13.15 -2.30 -13.81
CA LEU A 105 -11.82 -2.92 -13.74
C LEU A 105 -11.10 -2.63 -12.41
N GLY A 106 -11.73 -1.89 -11.48
CA GLY A 106 -11.13 -1.53 -10.20
C GLY A 106 -10.68 -2.74 -9.36
N LYS A 107 -11.41 -3.85 -9.43
CA LYS A 107 -11.02 -5.11 -8.75
C LYS A 107 -9.75 -5.74 -9.32
N ALA A 108 -9.45 -5.53 -10.59
CA ALA A 108 -8.26 -6.08 -11.26
C ALA A 108 -6.95 -5.53 -10.68
N PHE A 109 -6.98 -4.31 -10.14
CA PHE A 109 -5.80 -3.59 -9.68
C PHE A 109 -5.68 -3.53 -8.15
N ARG A 110 -6.59 -4.19 -7.41
CA ARG A 110 -6.47 -4.30 -5.96
C ARG A 110 -5.29 -5.20 -5.63
N ARG A 111 -4.34 -4.67 -4.88
CA ARG A 111 -3.25 -5.45 -4.31
C ARG A 111 -3.39 -5.49 -2.79
N ILE A 112 -2.85 -6.54 -2.19
CA ILE A 112 -2.73 -6.63 -0.74
C ILE A 112 -1.66 -5.61 -0.33
N GLU A 113 -2.03 -4.60 0.44
CA GLU A 113 -1.09 -3.60 0.94
C GLU A 113 -0.76 -3.86 2.40
N HIS A 114 -1.76 -4.16 3.22
CA HIS A 114 -1.59 -4.41 4.64
C HIS A 114 -2.09 -5.80 5.03
N VAL A 115 -1.23 -6.57 5.69
CA VAL A 115 -1.64 -7.84 6.32
C VAL A 115 -1.36 -7.74 7.81
N THR A 116 -2.35 -8.07 8.63
CA THR A 116 -2.21 -8.17 10.08
C THR A 116 -2.59 -9.56 10.56
N LEU A 117 -1.61 -10.29 11.08
CA LEU A 117 -1.77 -11.56 11.76
C LEU A 117 -2.37 -11.32 13.16
N ARG A 118 -3.38 -12.07 13.57
CA ARG A 118 -4.08 -11.92 14.87
C ARG A 118 -3.94 -13.17 15.74
N GLU A 119 -4.35 -13.06 17.01
CA GLU A 119 -4.30 -14.16 18.00
C GLU A 119 -4.96 -15.46 17.55
N ASN A 120 -6.08 -15.37 16.82
CA ASN A 120 -6.79 -16.54 16.31
C ASN A 120 -6.33 -16.96 14.91
N SER A 121 -5.23 -16.40 14.40
CA SER A 121 -4.78 -16.73 13.06
C SER A 121 -4.20 -18.13 13.00
N GLU A 122 -4.69 -18.92 12.05
CA GLU A 122 -4.07 -20.20 11.74
C GLU A 122 -2.72 -19.94 11.07
N MET A 123 -1.63 -20.08 11.84
CA MET A 123 -0.29 -19.63 11.43
C MET A 123 0.21 -20.36 10.17
N THR A 124 0.03 -21.67 10.09
CA THR A 124 0.52 -22.49 8.97
C THR A 124 -0.11 -22.09 7.63
N PRO A 125 -1.45 -22.02 7.47
CA PRO A 125 -2.03 -21.56 6.22
C PRO A 125 -1.78 -20.06 5.98
N ALA A 126 -1.73 -19.22 7.03
CA ALA A 126 -1.43 -17.81 6.88
C ALA A 126 -0.03 -17.56 6.32
N LEU A 127 1.00 -18.23 6.85
CA LEU A 127 2.38 -18.13 6.35
C LEU A 127 2.47 -18.65 4.93
N ALA A 128 1.88 -19.81 4.62
CA ALA A 128 1.89 -20.38 3.27
C ALA A 128 1.31 -19.43 2.22
N GLN A 129 0.26 -18.68 2.56
CA GLN A 129 -0.32 -17.67 1.68
C GLN A 129 0.56 -16.42 1.58
N LEU A 130 1.19 -16.00 2.67
CA LEU A 130 2.10 -14.85 2.64
C LEU A 130 3.32 -15.10 1.75
N HIS A 131 3.92 -16.30 1.76
CA HIS A 131 5.03 -16.67 0.88
C HIS A 131 4.73 -16.50 -0.62
N THR A 132 3.45 -16.43 -1.00
CA THR A 132 3.06 -16.21 -2.40
C THR A 132 3.04 -14.73 -2.81
N LEU A 133 3.29 -13.81 -1.89
CA LEU A 133 3.30 -12.36 -2.10
C LEU A 133 4.73 -11.85 -2.28
N ASP A 134 4.99 -11.14 -3.37
CA ASP A 134 6.34 -10.61 -3.63
C ASP A 134 6.63 -9.31 -2.84
N ASN A 135 5.58 -8.54 -2.52
CA ASN A 135 5.71 -7.21 -1.93
C ASN A 135 4.56 -6.91 -0.97
N LEU A 136 4.88 -6.31 0.17
CA LEU A 136 3.92 -5.83 1.15
C LEU A 136 4.26 -4.42 1.62
N THR A 137 3.23 -3.56 1.65
CA THR A 137 3.40 -2.20 2.20
C THR A 137 3.47 -2.24 3.71
N MET A 138 2.66 -3.07 4.37
CA MET A 138 2.67 -3.23 5.82
C MET A 138 2.43 -4.68 6.25
N LEU A 139 3.32 -5.19 7.09
CA LEU A 139 3.13 -6.44 7.82
C LEU A 139 2.95 -6.14 9.31
N GLY A 140 1.81 -6.56 9.85
CA GLY A 140 1.41 -6.37 11.23
C GLY A 140 1.23 -7.69 11.98
N THR A 141 1.55 -7.72 13.26
CA THR A 141 1.24 -8.85 14.14
C THR A 141 0.55 -8.33 15.39
N TYR A 142 -0.55 -8.95 15.79
CA TYR A 142 -1.31 -8.55 16.97
C TYR A 142 -1.66 -9.80 17.77
N HIS A 143 -0.84 -10.09 18.78
CA HIS A 143 -1.00 -11.28 19.64
C HIS A 143 -1.01 -12.62 18.88
N SER A 144 -0.45 -12.67 17.67
CA SER A 144 -0.57 -13.81 16.75
C SER A 144 0.27 -15.03 17.07
N GLY A 145 1.05 -15.03 18.16
CA GLY A 145 1.91 -16.17 18.52
C GLY A 145 3.07 -16.46 17.55
N ILE A 146 3.31 -15.60 16.55
CA ILE A 146 4.42 -15.75 15.60
C ILE A 146 5.77 -15.66 16.31
N THR A 147 6.71 -16.53 15.94
CA THR A 147 8.08 -16.50 16.48
C THR A 147 9.01 -15.62 15.65
N ALA A 148 10.16 -15.26 16.20
CA ALA A 148 11.15 -14.45 15.48
C ALA A 148 11.75 -15.20 14.28
N GLU A 149 11.83 -16.53 14.35
CA GLU A 149 12.34 -17.41 13.29
C GLU A 149 11.38 -17.43 12.11
N GLN A 150 10.09 -17.61 12.36
CA GLN A 150 9.05 -17.57 11.32
C GLN A 150 9.01 -16.21 10.62
N LEU A 151 9.18 -15.13 11.39
CA LEU A 151 9.24 -13.79 10.83
C LEU A 151 10.51 -13.56 9.99
N ALA A 152 11.64 -14.15 10.39
CA ALA A 152 12.87 -14.08 9.62
C ALA A 152 12.73 -14.79 8.27
N GLU A 153 12.18 -16.02 8.27
CA GLU A 153 11.89 -16.79 7.05
C GLU A 153 10.96 -16.02 6.12
N LEU A 154 9.92 -15.39 6.67
CA LEU A 154 8.98 -14.58 5.90
C LEU A 154 9.63 -13.33 5.26
N LEU A 155 10.53 -12.66 5.98
CA LEU A 155 11.20 -11.44 5.51
C LEU A 155 12.38 -11.71 4.58
N ASP A 156 12.80 -12.97 4.45
CA ASP A 156 13.78 -13.38 3.43
C ASP A 156 13.14 -13.54 2.05
N GLU A 157 11.84 -13.87 1.98
CA GLU A 157 11.11 -14.07 0.73
C GLU A 157 10.28 -12.86 0.28
N ILE A 158 9.83 -12.02 1.23
CA ILE A 158 8.90 -10.92 0.96
C ILE A 158 9.56 -9.57 1.23
N GLU A 159 9.46 -8.64 0.28
CA GLU A 159 9.84 -7.25 0.53
C GLU A 159 8.75 -6.51 1.32
N VAL A 160 9.10 -6.03 2.52
CA VAL A 160 8.19 -5.28 3.40
C VAL A 160 8.68 -3.85 3.60
N GLN A 161 7.78 -2.86 3.48
CA GLN A 161 8.12 -1.46 3.77
C GLN A 161 7.89 -1.03 5.21
N LYS A 162 6.78 -1.50 5.82
CA LYS A 162 6.40 -1.16 7.20
C LYS A 162 6.20 -2.42 8.01
N LEU A 163 6.94 -2.55 9.10
CA LEU A 163 6.89 -3.69 10.00
C LEU A 163 6.32 -3.28 11.35
N TYR A 164 5.19 -3.84 11.72
CA TYR A 164 4.50 -3.58 12.98
C TYR A 164 4.37 -4.87 13.78
N ILE A 165 5.35 -5.14 14.64
CA ILE A 165 5.48 -6.41 15.37
C ILE A 165 5.48 -6.22 16.89
N PRO A 166 4.45 -5.58 17.47
CA PRO A 166 4.40 -5.42 18.91
C PRO A 166 4.23 -6.78 19.60
N SER A 167 4.87 -6.91 20.77
CA SER A 167 4.72 -8.08 21.64
C SER A 167 5.19 -9.42 21.05
N VAL A 168 5.90 -9.43 19.92
CA VAL A 168 6.57 -10.63 19.39
C VAL A 168 7.79 -10.95 20.27
N PRO A 169 8.02 -12.23 20.67
CA PRO A 169 9.18 -12.62 21.45
C PRO A 169 10.46 -12.54 20.59
N LEU A 170 11.05 -11.35 20.51
CA LEU A 170 12.34 -11.14 19.84
C LEU A 170 13.50 -11.58 20.74
N SER A 171 14.56 -12.11 20.13
CA SER A 171 15.81 -12.39 20.86
C SER A 171 16.50 -11.09 21.29
N ARG A 172 17.45 -11.20 22.24
CA ARG A 172 18.28 -10.06 22.68
C ARG A 172 19.56 -9.88 21.86
N ARG A 173 19.72 -10.69 20.82
CA ARG A 173 20.88 -10.65 19.93
C ARG A 173 20.59 -9.73 18.76
N GLU A 174 21.56 -9.62 17.86
CA GLU A 174 21.36 -9.01 16.56
C GLU A 174 20.24 -9.73 15.80
N LEU A 175 19.55 -8.98 14.95
CA LEU A 175 18.42 -9.45 14.14
C LEU A 175 18.69 -9.12 12.66
N PRO A 176 19.60 -9.85 11.98
CA PRO A 176 20.09 -9.47 10.65
C PRO A 176 19.00 -9.29 9.59
N TRP A 177 17.89 -10.02 9.74
CA TRP A 177 16.69 -9.92 8.89
C TRP A 177 15.98 -8.57 8.97
N LEU A 178 16.27 -7.72 9.97
CA LEU A 178 15.79 -6.32 10.00
C LEU A 178 16.61 -5.39 9.09
N ASN A 179 17.81 -5.77 8.67
CA ASN A 179 18.67 -4.92 7.86
C ASN A 179 18.28 -5.04 6.39
N ARG A 180 17.12 -4.48 6.03
CA ARG A 180 16.57 -4.47 4.68
C ARG A 180 16.40 -3.02 4.20
N PRO A 181 16.87 -2.67 2.99
CA PRO A 181 16.79 -1.30 2.50
C PRO A 181 15.35 -0.84 2.24
N SER A 182 14.41 -1.75 2.02
CA SER A 182 12.98 -1.47 1.82
C SER A 182 12.26 -1.00 3.10
N LEU A 183 12.76 -1.36 4.29
CA LEU A 183 12.11 -1.07 5.56
C LEU A 183 12.28 0.41 5.97
N THR A 184 11.17 1.13 6.02
CA THR A 184 11.12 2.55 6.38
C THR A 184 10.44 2.81 7.73
N TRP A 185 9.62 1.87 8.19
CA TRP A 185 8.85 1.99 9.42
C TRP A 185 8.92 0.70 10.22
N ILE A 186 9.42 0.77 11.46
CA ILE A 186 9.51 -0.40 12.33
C ILE A 186 8.90 -0.08 13.69
N CYS A 187 8.02 -0.95 14.18
CA CYS A 187 7.50 -0.94 15.53
C CYS A 187 7.77 -2.29 16.18
N VAL A 188 8.59 -2.29 17.23
CA VAL A 188 8.94 -3.45 18.06
C VAL A 188 8.51 -3.23 19.50
N ALA A 189 7.44 -2.44 19.70
CA ALA A 189 6.99 -2.06 21.02
C ALA A 189 6.60 -3.30 21.86
N ARG A 190 6.88 -3.27 23.16
CA ARG A 190 6.60 -4.37 24.11
C ARG A 190 7.30 -5.69 23.78
N THR A 191 8.45 -5.66 23.11
CA THR A 191 9.28 -6.84 22.84
C THR A 191 10.54 -6.85 23.73
N GLN A 192 11.37 -7.90 23.61
CA GLN A 192 12.68 -7.95 24.28
C GLN A 192 13.81 -7.29 23.47
N PHE A 193 13.48 -6.49 22.45
CA PHE A 193 14.47 -5.75 21.65
C PHE A 193 15.45 -4.98 22.54
N SER A 194 16.75 -5.04 22.22
CA SER A 194 17.83 -4.55 23.08
C SER A 194 19.01 -3.99 22.28
N ASN A 195 20.02 -3.44 22.96
CA ASN A 195 21.12 -2.67 22.35
C ASN A 195 21.86 -3.37 21.18
N PRO A 196 22.12 -4.69 21.18
CA PRO A 196 22.76 -5.35 20.04
C PRO A 196 21.91 -5.28 18.76
N ALA A 197 20.59 -5.46 18.89
CA ALA A 197 19.67 -5.46 17.74
C ALA A 197 19.58 -4.10 17.02
N ILE A 198 20.01 -3.00 17.66
CA ILE A 198 20.05 -1.66 17.04
C ILE A 198 21.00 -1.66 15.84
N ASP A 199 22.07 -2.44 15.84
CA ASP A 199 23.03 -2.51 14.73
C ASP A 199 22.42 -3.16 13.48
N SER A 200 21.36 -3.96 13.65
CA SER A 200 20.64 -4.59 12.54
C SER A 200 19.56 -3.70 11.93
N LEU A 201 19.33 -2.48 12.42
CA LEU A 201 18.35 -1.56 11.82
C LEU A 201 18.82 -1.03 10.44
N PRO A 202 17.92 -0.81 9.48
CA PRO A 202 18.29 -0.35 8.15
C PRO A 202 18.51 1.17 8.10
N LEU A 203 19.43 1.64 7.25
CA LEU A 203 19.72 3.08 7.10
C LEU A 203 18.57 3.87 6.45
N SER A 204 17.65 3.19 5.77
CA SER A 204 16.43 3.75 5.17
C SER A 204 15.33 4.05 6.18
N LEU A 205 15.52 3.68 7.46
CA LEU A 205 14.50 3.81 8.49
C LEU A 205 14.14 5.27 8.76
N VAL A 206 12.84 5.58 8.70
CA VAL A 206 12.26 6.91 8.94
C VAL A 206 11.56 6.99 10.29
N TYR A 207 10.93 5.89 10.71
CA TYR A 207 10.24 5.80 12.00
C TYR A 207 10.65 4.52 12.74
N PHE A 208 10.96 4.68 14.02
CA PHE A 208 11.22 3.56 14.92
C PHE A 208 10.48 3.72 16.25
N ASP A 209 9.68 2.71 16.60
CA ASP A 209 9.03 2.63 17.91
C ASP A 209 9.56 1.44 18.71
N ALA A 210 10.29 1.76 19.78
CA ALA A 210 10.85 0.82 20.73
C ALA A 210 10.26 1.03 22.13
N THR A 211 9.00 1.46 22.20
CA THR A 211 8.30 1.64 23.47
C THR A 211 8.28 0.34 24.28
N ARG A 212 8.60 0.41 25.57
CA ARG A 212 8.69 -0.76 26.47
C ARG A 212 9.63 -1.86 25.96
N THR A 213 10.80 -1.47 25.48
CA THR A 213 11.90 -2.39 25.13
C THR A 213 13.07 -2.25 26.12
N ARG A 214 14.14 -3.02 25.91
CA ARG A 214 15.33 -3.07 26.78
C ARG A 214 16.48 -2.21 26.24
N ILE A 215 16.17 -1.14 25.53
CA ILE A 215 17.18 -0.15 25.14
C ILE A 215 17.63 0.63 26.38
N SER A 216 18.95 0.76 26.56
CA SER A 216 19.59 1.55 27.61
C SER A 216 20.49 2.63 27.02
N ASP A 217 21.09 3.44 27.89
CA ASP A 217 21.99 4.55 27.51
C ASP A 217 23.13 4.10 26.58
N GLU A 218 23.69 2.91 26.80
CA GLU A 218 24.76 2.32 25.99
C GLU A 218 24.36 2.09 24.53
N GLY A 219 23.07 1.85 24.27
CA GLY A 219 22.57 1.60 22.92
C GLY A 219 22.23 2.87 22.15
N LEU A 220 22.07 4.01 22.81
CA LEU A 220 21.52 5.22 22.19
C LEU A 220 22.42 5.79 21.09
N ASP A 221 23.74 5.79 21.31
CA ASP A 221 24.69 6.35 20.35
C ASP A 221 24.69 5.60 19.00
N LYS A 222 24.23 4.34 18.97
CA LYS A 222 24.12 3.53 17.75
C LYS A 222 23.07 4.07 16.77
N PHE A 223 22.06 4.81 17.25
CA PHE A 223 21.02 5.39 16.38
C PHE A 223 21.55 6.51 15.47
N ARG A 224 22.72 7.09 15.77
CA ARG A 224 23.30 8.21 15.00
C ARG A 224 23.58 7.87 13.54
N ARG A 225 23.79 6.59 13.21
CA ARG A 225 23.97 6.14 11.83
C ARG A 225 22.69 6.25 10.99
N LEU A 226 21.51 6.29 11.63
CA LEU A 226 20.21 6.36 10.97
C LEU A 226 19.87 7.82 10.59
N THR A 227 20.55 8.34 9.58
CA THR A 227 20.41 9.74 9.12
C THR A 227 19.04 10.05 8.51
N ASN A 228 18.30 9.03 8.08
CA ASN A 228 16.92 9.16 7.58
C ASN A 228 15.87 9.11 8.70
N LEU A 229 16.25 8.77 9.94
CA LEU A 229 15.30 8.60 11.03
C LEU A 229 14.72 9.96 11.44
N ARG A 230 13.41 10.12 11.27
CA ARG A 230 12.68 11.35 11.63
C ARG A 230 11.96 11.23 12.96
N MET A 231 11.59 10.02 13.37
CA MET A 231 10.86 9.78 14.62
C MET A 231 11.42 8.56 15.34
N LEU A 232 11.75 8.74 16.62
CA LEU A 232 12.25 7.70 17.51
C LEU A 232 11.45 7.71 18.82
N LYS A 233 10.73 6.63 19.11
CA LYS A 233 9.99 6.48 20.39
C LYS A 233 10.71 5.52 21.33
N LEU A 234 11.12 6.05 22.49
CA LEU A 234 11.86 5.35 23.55
C LEU A 234 11.09 5.35 24.87
N ARG A 235 9.75 5.42 24.82
CA ARG A 235 8.91 5.46 26.02
C ARG A 235 9.06 4.19 26.84
N ARG A 236 9.20 4.33 28.16
CA ARG A 236 9.32 3.24 29.14
C ARG A 236 10.47 2.27 28.80
N THR A 237 11.58 2.82 28.32
CA THR A 237 12.85 2.10 28.13
C THR A 237 13.77 2.31 29.35
N GLN A 238 14.93 1.66 29.38
CA GLN A 238 15.94 1.85 30.44
C GLN A 238 16.84 3.07 30.18
N ALA A 239 16.61 3.80 29.08
CA ALA A 239 17.33 5.01 28.77
C ALA A 239 17.02 6.13 29.79
N SER A 240 18.04 6.83 30.26
CA SER A 240 17.96 7.97 31.14
C SER A 240 17.65 9.26 30.38
N LEU A 241 17.08 10.25 31.09
CA LEU A 241 16.81 11.58 30.52
C LEU A 241 18.10 12.23 29.98
N ALA A 242 19.20 12.13 30.72
CA ALA A 242 20.47 12.73 30.35
C ALA A 242 21.02 12.15 29.04
N ALA A 243 20.96 10.83 28.87
CA ALA A 243 21.42 10.17 27.65
C ALA A 243 20.53 10.52 26.45
N VAL A 244 19.20 10.58 26.63
CA VAL A 244 18.28 11.01 25.57
C VAL A 244 18.49 12.47 25.17
N GLN A 245 18.74 13.38 26.13
CA GLN A 245 19.09 14.76 25.82
C GLN A 245 20.40 14.85 25.04
N GLY A 246 21.40 14.03 25.39
CA GLY A 246 22.63 13.88 24.61
C GLY A 246 22.34 13.40 23.18
N LEU A 247 21.46 12.41 23.02
CA LEU A 247 21.08 11.89 21.71
C LEU A 247 20.35 12.93 20.87
N ARG A 248 19.42 13.71 21.45
CA ARG A 248 18.73 14.81 20.76
C ARG A 248 19.70 15.84 20.18
N LYS A 249 20.75 16.20 20.94
CA LYS A 249 21.81 17.10 20.46
C LYS A 249 22.60 16.49 19.29
N LYS A 250 22.86 15.18 19.32
CA LYS A 250 23.59 14.46 18.26
C LYS A 250 22.72 14.17 17.03
N MET A 251 21.40 14.16 17.16
CA MET A 251 20.43 13.86 16.10
C MET A 251 19.35 14.95 15.98
N PRO A 252 19.70 16.20 15.61
CA PRO A 252 18.74 17.31 15.54
C PRO A 252 17.65 17.12 14.47
N TRP A 253 17.87 16.23 13.49
CA TRP A 253 16.89 15.90 12.44
C TRP A 253 15.81 14.91 12.90
N CYS A 254 15.97 14.31 14.09
CA CYS A 254 15.11 13.25 14.60
C CYS A 254 14.32 13.71 15.81
N VAL A 255 12.99 13.59 15.74
CA VAL A 255 12.11 13.81 16.88
C VAL A 255 12.19 12.59 17.79
N ILE A 256 12.73 12.80 19.00
CA ILE A 256 12.89 11.73 20.00
C ILE A 256 11.85 11.88 21.11
N GLU A 257 10.84 11.02 21.09
CA GLU A 257 9.87 10.91 22.18
C GLU A 257 10.41 9.97 23.26
N TRP A 258 10.49 10.44 24.50
CA TRP A 258 10.95 9.65 25.63
C TRP A 258 10.08 9.86 26.86
N GLN A 259 9.96 8.79 27.62
CA GLN A 259 9.29 8.72 28.90
C GLN A 259 10.01 7.63 29.70
N ASP A 260 10.25 7.83 30.99
CA ASP A 260 10.86 6.80 31.82
C ASP A 260 9.88 5.63 32.09
N ILE A 261 10.36 4.61 32.81
CA ILE A 261 9.56 3.42 33.19
C ILE A 261 8.38 3.81 34.10
N GLN A 262 8.56 4.86 34.91
CA GLN A 262 7.59 5.36 35.88
C GLN A 262 6.56 6.33 35.26
N GLY A 263 6.68 6.67 33.98
CA GLY A 263 5.77 7.55 33.27
C GLY A 263 6.14 9.03 33.29
N ARG A 264 7.30 9.40 33.83
CA ARG A 264 7.79 10.79 33.79
C ARG A 264 8.30 11.10 32.39
N SER A 265 7.78 12.16 31.79
CA SER A 265 8.29 12.71 30.54
C SER A 265 9.20 13.90 30.82
N GLY A 266 10.42 13.86 30.28
CA GLY A 266 11.25 15.06 30.16
C GLY A 266 10.74 15.91 29.01
N VAL A 267 9.66 16.65 29.25
CA VAL A 267 9.07 17.53 28.24
C VAL A 267 10.08 18.63 27.89
N SER A 268 10.52 18.66 26.63
CA SER A 268 10.95 19.88 25.97
C SER A 268 10.17 19.94 24.66
N TYR A 269 9.03 20.63 24.68
CA TYR A 269 8.47 21.19 23.45
C TYR A 269 9.45 22.27 23.02
N GLY A 270 10.37 21.93 22.11
CA GLY A 270 11.21 22.89 21.42
C GLY A 270 10.53 23.22 20.09
N VAL A 271 9.56 24.13 20.15
CA VAL A 271 9.15 24.93 19.00
C VAL A 271 9.44 26.35 19.44
N ASP A 272 10.62 26.84 19.09
CA ASP A 272 10.96 28.25 18.92
C ASP A 272 11.80 28.34 17.64
#